data_AF-R0IYJ7-F1
#
_entry.id   AF-R0IYJ7-F1
#
_cell.length_a   1.000
_cell.length_b   1.000
_cell.length_c   1.000
_cell.angle_alpha   90.00
_cell.angle_beta   90.00
_cell.angle_gamma   90.00
#
_symmetry.space_group_name_H-M   'P 1'
#
loop_
_entity.id
_entity.type
_entity.pdbx_description
1 polymer ?
#
loop_
_entity_poly.entity_id
_entity_poly.type
_entity_poly.pdbx_seq_one_letter_code
_entity_poly.pdbx_strand_id
1 'polypeptide(L)'
;MSTIASPRPSTSVRSPSLTRTSVDSSSSHRPSQPPARRNRAALREFYGIKTPPKDINHDAKTSEGTATNQLGPEEDETLTELDASDFNAEAYVESLLAKEGLKGVLKVEADLVSQIRNLDSDRKSLVYDNYSKLLSATSTIRRMRGNMDPLAPTTHTLGPAISHIAETAASLSSSLHDNHVTKEEGLGLSISMEQNGPEKEEAEKKRKQQDTVRWVLDTPRRLQTMMDQERQEEAEKDWEEISTILDKWKGVAGVQEIREQCEAIMQEGDESGPE
;
A
#
# COMPACT_ATOMS: atom_id res chain seq x y z
N MET A 1 -27.62 -5.58 -75.93
CA MET A 1 -28.86 -6.35 -75.75
C MET A 1 -28.62 -7.41 -74.66
N SER A 2 -29.46 -7.39 -73.62
CA SER A 2 -29.87 -8.48 -72.71
C SER A 2 -28.78 -9.20 -71.86
N THR A 3 -28.71 -8.99 -70.53
CA THR A 3 -29.50 -9.52 -69.38
C THR A 3 -28.84 -10.71 -68.68
N ILE A 4 -28.67 -10.60 -67.34
CA ILE A 4 -28.76 -11.62 -66.25
C ILE A 4 -27.72 -11.27 -65.17
N ALA A 5 -28.08 -10.70 -64.00
CA ALA A 5 -28.92 -11.15 -62.87
C ALA A 5 -28.21 -12.17 -61.95
N SER A 6 -28.03 -11.77 -60.68
CA SER A 6 -27.45 -12.54 -59.56
C SER A 6 -28.19 -13.84 -59.24
N PRO A 7 -27.64 -14.66 -58.33
CA PRO A 7 -28.40 -14.88 -57.10
C PRO A 7 -27.56 -14.92 -55.81
N ARG A 8 -28.14 -14.34 -54.74
CA ARG A 8 -27.78 -14.52 -53.33
C ARG A 8 -28.18 -15.94 -52.85
N PRO A 9 -27.43 -16.56 -51.92
CA PRO A 9 -27.95 -17.68 -51.14
C PRO A 9 -28.65 -17.20 -49.85
N SER A 10 -29.91 -17.59 -49.70
CA SER A 10 -30.67 -17.55 -48.44
C SER A 10 -30.36 -18.79 -47.61
N THR A 11 -30.08 -18.65 -46.31
CA THR A 11 -30.24 -19.76 -45.36
C THR A 11 -30.99 -19.29 -44.13
N SER A 12 -32.11 -19.97 -43.90
CA SER A 12 -33.04 -19.84 -42.79
C SER A 12 -32.44 -20.52 -41.56
N VAL A 13 -32.42 -19.84 -40.41
CA VAL A 13 -32.14 -20.50 -39.13
C VAL A 13 -33.23 -20.15 -38.11
N ARG A 14 -33.98 -21.21 -37.85
CA ARG A 14 -35.08 -21.45 -36.92
C ARG A 14 -34.64 -21.27 -35.46
N SER A 15 -35.37 -20.46 -34.70
CA SER A 15 -35.21 -20.33 -33.25
C SER A 15 -35.66 -21.60 -32.50
N PRO A 16 -34.94 -22.08 -31.47
CA PRO A 16 -35.50 -23.01 -30.51
C PRO A 16 -36.07 -22.26 -29.30
N SER A 17 -37.31 -22.64 -28.95
CA SER A 17 -37.97 -22.28 -27.69
C SER A 17 -37.23 -22.86 -26.49
N LEU A 18 -37.07 -22.07 -25.44
CA LEU A 18 -36.52 -22.52 -24.16
C LEU A 18 -37.63 -23.14 -23.30
N THR A 19 -37.46 -24.42 -23.01
CA THR A 19 -38.20 -25.14 -21.99
C THR A 19 -37.80 -24.67 -20.60
N ARG A 20 -38.83 -24.56 -19.78
CA ARG A 20 -38.85 -24.12 -18.38
C ARG A 20 -38.05 -25.09 -17.52
N THR A 21 -37.21 -24.57 -16.63
CA THR A 21 -36.81 -25.29 -15.41
C THR A 21 -37.29 -24.48 -14.21
N SER A 22 -38.30 -25.04 -13.56
CA SER A 22 -38.82 -24.63 -12.27
C SER A 22 -37.91 -25.22 -11.20
N VAL A 23 -37.35 -24.38 -10.33
CA VAL A 23 -36.93 -24.82 -9.00
C VAL A 23 -37.66 -23.95 -7.98
N ASP A 24 -38.62 -24.60 -7.33
CA ASP A 24 -39.29 -24.12 -6.13
C ASP A 24 -38.28 -24.14 -4.98
N SER A 25 -38.21 -23.05 -4.23
CA SER A 25 -37.64 -23.04 -2.89
C SER A 25 -38.50 -22.15 -2.04
N SER A 26 -39.57 -22.77 -1.56
CA SER A 26 -40.37 -22.29 -0.45
C SER A 26 -39.48 -22.14 0.79
N SER A 27 -39.10 -20.91 1.14
CA SER A 27 -38.86 -20.55 2.53
C SER A 27 -39.56 -19.23 2.81
N SER A 28 -40.63 -19.34 3.57
CA SER A 28 -41.28 -18.25 4.28
C SER A 28 -40.24 -17.42 5.04
N HIS A 29 -40.33 -16.09 4.94
CA HIS A 29 -40.20 -15.07 6.02
C HIS A 29 -39.95 -13.68 5.41
N ARG A 30 -40.99 -12.84 5.38
CA ARG A 30 -40.97 -11.37 5.17
C ARG A 30 -42.05 -10.81 6.11
N PRO A 31 -41.93 -9.62 6.77
CA PRO A 31 -41.05 -8.48 6.46
C PRO A 31 -40.28 -7.86 7.64
N SER A 32 -39.07 -7.38 7.37
CA SER A 32 -38.56 -6.14 7.98
C SER A 32 -37.62 -5.45 6.98
N GLN A 33 -38.12 -4.48 6.21
CA GLN A 33 -37.26 -3.57 5.45
C GLN A 33 -36.84 -2.42 6.36
N PRO A 34 -35.53 -2.16 6.53
CA PRO A 34 -34.87 -1.17 5.67
C PRO A 34 -33.40 -1.52 5.34
N PRO A 35 -33.02 -1.58 4.05
CA PRO A 35 -31.88 -0.75 3.60
C PRO A 35 -31.97 -0.28 2.13
N ALA A 36 -33.10 -0.45 1.45
CA ALA A 36 -33.22 -0.17 0.01
C ALA A 36 -32.93 1.30 -0.36
N ARG A 37 -33.26 2.25 0.53
CA ARG A 37 -33.04 3.69 0.30
C ARG A 37 -31.56 4.07 0.29
N ARG A 38 -30.77 3.45 1.16
CA ARG A 38 -29.33 3.69 1.30
C ARG A 38 -28.56 3.08 0.12
N ASN A 39 -29.02 1.92 -0.37
CA ASN A 39 -28.49 1.31 -1.58
C ASN A 39 -28.81 2.13 -2.84
N ARG A 40 -29.99 2.74 -2.94
CA ARG A 40 -30.34 3.61 -4.07
C ARG A 40 -29.50 4.90 -4.09
N ALA A 41 -29.25 5.51 -2.93
CA ALA A 41 -28.37 6.67 -2.82
C ALA A 41 -26.92 6.31 -3.20
N ALA A 42 -26.40 5.20 -2.71
CA ALA A 42 -25.06 4.72 -3.06
C ALA A 42 -24.92 4.39 -4.55
N LEU A 43 -25.96 3.84 -5.18
CA LEU A 43 -25.98 3.61 -6.62
C LEU A 43 -26.02 4.93 -7.40
N ARG A 44 -26.79 5.93 -6.95
CA ARG A 44 -26.80 7.27 -7.58
C ARG A 44 -25.43 7.95 -7.52
N GLU A 45 -24.74 7.82 -6.39
CA GLU A 45 -23.37 8.31 -6.19
C GLU A 45 -22.36 7.55 -7.08
N PHE A 46 -22.46 6.22 -7.14
CA PHE A 46 -21.58 5.35 -7.95
C PHE A 46 -21.74 5.56 -9.46
N TYR A 47 -22.96 5.89 -9.93
CA TYR A 47 -23.25 6.16 -11.34
C TYR A 47 -23.23 7.67 -11.68
N GLY A 48 -22.86 8.54 -10.74
CA GLY A 48 -22.63 9.96 -10.99
C GLY A 48 -23.87 10.79 -11.38
N ILE A 49 -25.07 10.33 -11.00
CA ILE A 49 -26.33 11.04 -11.27
C ILE A 49 -26.44 12.20 -10.27
N LYS A 50 -25.81 13.34 -10.60
CA LYS A 50 -25.74 14.53 -9.73
C LYS A 50 -27.09 15.24 -9.63
N THR A 51 -27.64 15.31 -8.42
CA THR A 51 -28.59 16.36 -8.01
C THR A 51 -27.81 17.55 -7.47
N PRO A 52 -27.95 18.78 -8.00
CA PRO A 52 -27.25 19.95 -7.47
C PRO A 52 -27.85 20.37 -6.12
N PRO A 53 -27.04 20.61 -5.07
CA PRO A 53 -27.52 21.25 -3.86
C PRO A 53 -27.69 22.76 -4.09
N LYS A 54 -28.80 23.28 -3.60
CA LYS A 54 -29.13 24.71 -3.53
C LYS A 54 -28.29 25.36 -2.42
N ASP A 55 -27.21 26.06 -2.80
CA ASP A 55 -26.99 27.50 -2.54
C ASP A 55 -25.51 27.92 -2.70
N ILE A 56 -25.37 29.13 -3.27
CA ILE A 56 -24.22 30.05 -3.35
C ILE A 56 -23.24 29.89 -4.54
N ASN A 57 -23.34 30.90 -5.42
CA ASN A 57 -22.40 31.36 -6.44
C ASN A 57 -20.92 30.99 -6.23
N HIS A 58 -20.29 30.44 -7.27
CA HIS A 58 -19.09 31.05 -7.87
C HIS A 58 -18.88 30.55 -9.32
N ASP A 59 -18.61 31.52 -10.18
CA ASP A 59 -18.09 31.47 -11.54
C ASP A 59 -17.10 30.33 -11.82
N ALA A 60 -17.39 29.49 -12.84
CA ALA A 60 -16.39 28.91 -13.74
C ALA A 60 -17.06 28.20 -14.93
N LYS A 61 -16.82 28.74 -16.10
CA LYS A 61 -17.22 28.27 -17.42
C LYS A 61 -16.20 27.26 -17.96
N THR A 62 -16.65 26.04 -18.30
CA THR A 62 -16.22 25.12 -19.40
C THR A 62 -16.91 23.75 -19.21
N SER A 63 -18.10 23.52 -19.75
CA SER A 63 -18.42 23.01 -21.10
C SER A 63 -17.92 21.59 -21.42
N GLU A 64 -18.85 20.62 -21.36
CA GLU A 64 -19.15 19.51 -22.29
C GLU A 64 -19.84 18.39 -21.49
N GLY A 65 -21.01 17.83 -21.78
CA GLY A 65 -21.98 17.97 -22.85
C GLY A 65 -22.92 16.75 -22.71
N THR A 66 -24.07 16.89 -22.06
CA THR A 66 -25.20 15.95 -22.15
C THR A 66 -26.46 16.71 -21.79
N ALA A 67 -27.34 16.87 -22.77
CA ALA A 67 -28.64 17.49 -22.60
C ALA A 67 -29.54 16.59 -21.76
N THR A 68 -29.61 16.83 -20.45
CA THR A 68 -30.71 16.36 -19.61
C THR A 68 -31.71 17.49 -19.48
N ASN A 69 -32.93 17.26 -19.98
CA ASN A 69 -34.06 18.16 -19.87
C ASN A 69 -34.19 18.67 -18.43
N GLN A 70 -34.08 19.99 -18.25
CA GLN A 70 -34.42 20.67 -17.01
C GLN A 70 -35.94 20.54 -16.79
N LEU A 71 -36.33 19.57 -15.95
CA LEU A 71 -37.61 19.59 -15.26
C LEU A 71 -37.37 20.27 -13.90
N GLY A 72 -38.27 21.19 -13.54
CA GLY A 72 -38.10 22.09 -12.41
C GLY A 72 -38.13 21.38 -11.04
N PRO A 73 -37.75 22.10 -9.96
CA PRO A 73 -37.56 21.55 -8.62
C PRO A 73 -38.85 21.08 -7.91
N GLU A 74 -40.00 21.10 -8.58
CA GLU A 74 -41.28 20.65 -8.02
C GLU A 74 -41.57 19.16 -8.29
N GLU A 75 -40.74 18.47 -9.11
CA GLU A 75 -40.98 17.05 -9.47
C GLU A 75 -40.10 16.07 -8.67
N ASP A 76 -39.04 16.54 -8.00
CA ASP A 76 -38.08 15.69 -7.27
C ASP A 76 -38.59 15.20 -5.90
N GLU A 77 -39.63 15.81 -5.32
CA GLU A 77 -40.28 15.28 -4.10
C GLU A 77 -41.18 14.07 -4.37
N THR A 78 -41.43 13.75 -5.65
CA THR A 78 -42.08 12.50 -6.04
C THR A 78 -41.04 11.38 -6.14
N LEU A 79 -40.60 10.89 -4.98
CA LEU A 79 -40.57 9.43 -4.85
C LEU A 79 -42.04 9.00 -4.96
N THR A 80 -42.47 8.87 -6.21
CA THR A 80 -43.82 8.78 -6.73
C THR A 80 -44.69 7.87 -5.88
N GLU A 81 -45.94 8.28 -5.60
CA GLU A 81 -46.94 7.35 -5.04
C GLU A 81 -46.97 6.01 -5.82
N LEU A 82 -46.61 6.05 -7.12
CA LEU A 82 -46.45 4.91 -8.02
C LEU A 82 -45.31 3.94 -7.66
N ASP A 83 -44.22 4.42 -7.05
CA ASP A 83 -43.05 3.61 -6.65
C ASP A 83 -43.18 3.04 -5.22
N ALA A 84 -44.30 3.28 -4.54
CA ALA A 84 -44.55 2.79 -3.19
C ALA A 84 -44.69 1.27 -3.16
N SER A 85 -44.17 0.61 -2.11
CA SER A 85 -44.23 -0.86 -1.99
C SER A 85 -45.65 -1.42 -1.87
N ASP A 86 -46.58 -0.59 -1.38
CA ASP A 86 -47.98 -0.93 -1.15
C ASP A 86 -48.89 -0.22 -2.17
N PHE A 87 -48.35 0.13 -3.35
CA PHE A 87 -49.07 0.83 -4.39
C PHE A 87 -50.33 0.06 -4.83
N ASN A 88 -51.49 0.73 -4.78
CA ASN A 88 -52.75 0.21 -5.28
C ASN A 88 -53.19 1.00 -6.52
N ALA A 89 -53.13 0.36 -7.68
CA ALA A 89 -53.47 0.96 -8.97
C ALA A 89 -54.96 1.38 -9.05
N GLU A 90 -55.88 0.60 -8.51
CA GLU A 90 -57.31 0.88 -8.58
C GLU A 90 -57.66 2.13 -7.76
N ALA A 91 -57.16 2.20 -6.52
CA ALA A 91 -57.35 3.37 -5.65
C ALA A 91 -56.68 4.63 -6.23
N TYR A 92 -55.51 4.48 -6.86
CA TYR A 92 -54.82 5.59 -7.53
C TYR A 92 -55.65 6.13 -8.69
N VAL A 93 -56.14 5.26 -9.58
CA VAL A 93 -56.98 5.66 -10.73
C VAL A 93 -58.30 6.26 -10.27
N GLU A 94 -58.97 5.69 -9.25
CA GLU A 94 -60.20 6.24 -8.70
C GLU A 94 -59.97 7.66 -8.13
N SER A 95 -58.87 7.84 -7.38
CA SER A 95 -58.51 9.15 -6.85
C SER A 95 -58.15 10.15 -7.96
N LEU A 96 -57.54 9.69 -9.05
CA LEU A 96 -57.16 10.52 -10.20
C LEU A 96 -58.40 10.98 -10.96
N LEU A 97 -59.35 10.06 -11.23
CA LEU A 97 -60.62 10.37 -11.89
C LEU A 97 -61.52 11.28 -11.03
N ALA A 98 -61.43 11.19 -9.71
CA ALA A 98 -62.16 12.07 -8.79
C ALA A 98 -61.58 13.49 -8.72
N LYS A 99 -60.26 13.65 -8.92
CA LYS A 99 -59.55 14.93 -8.81
C LYS A 99 -59.43 15.67 -10.14
N GLU A 100 -59.16 14.95 -11.23
CA GLU A 100 -58.80 15.51 -12.53
C GLU A 100 -59.94 15.36 -13.55
N GLY A 101 -60.07 16.37 -14.43
CA GLY A 101 -60.93 16.26 -15.62
C GLY A 101 -60.27 15.44 -16.73
N LEU A 102 -61.02 15.10 -17.79
CA LEU A 102 -60.55 14.29 -18.92
C LEU A 102 -59.20 14.75 -19.51
N LYS A 103 -58.99 16.07 -19.62
CA LYS A 103 -57.73 16.64 -20.12
C LYS A 103 -56.53 16.33 -19.19
N GLY A 104 -56.75 16.38 -17.87
CA GLY A 104 -55.74 16.04 -16.88
C GLY A 104 -55.39 14.56 -16.94
N VAL A 105 -56.41 13.69 -17.03
CA VAL A 105 -56.25 12.25 -17.18
C VAL A 105 -55.43 11.89 -18.42
N LEU A 106 -55.74 12.48 -19.59
CA LEU A 106 -54.98 12.25 -20.82
C LEU A 106 -53.52 12.75 -20.73
N LYS A 107 -53.27 13.84 -19.99
CA LYS A 107 -51.91 14.33 -19.75
C LYS A 107 -51.12 13.34 -18.89
N VAL A 108 -51.73 12.81 -17.83
CA VAL A 108 -51.10 11.80 -16.96
C VAL A 108 -50.84 10.51 -17.72
N GLU A 109 -51.77 10.07 -18.58
CA GLU A 109 -51.55 8.92 -19.45
C GLU A 109 -50.35 9.12 -20.38
N ALA A 110 -50.30 10.26 -21.08
CA ALA A 110 -49.21 10.57 -22.01
C ALA A 110 -47.85 10.61 -21.29
N ASP A 111 -47.82 11.18 -20.08
CA ASP A 111 -46.62 11.22 -19.26
C ASP A 111 -46.21 9.82 -18.79
N LEU A 112 -47.14 9.01 -18.29
CA LEU A 112 -46.86 7.63 -17.87
C LEU A 112 -46.33 6.78 -19.04
N VAL A 113 -46.89 6.93 -20.25
CA VAL A 113 -46.37 6.25 -21.45
C VAL A 113 -44.95 6.69 -21.78
N SER A 114 -44.63 7.97 -21.60
CA SER A 114 -43.26 8.50 -21.76
C SER A 114 -42.31 7.91 -20.72
N GLN A 115 -42.72 7.90 -19.45
CA GLN A 115 -41.94 7.33 -18.34
C GLN A 115 -41.68 5.84 -18.54
N ILE A 116 -42.67 5.05 -18.99
CA ILE A 116 -42.50 3.62 -19.30
C ILE A 116 -41.42 3.41 -20.38
N ARG A 117 -41.42 4.23 -21.44
CA ARG A 117 -40.42 4.14 -22.51
C ARG A 117 -39.03 4.53 -22.03
N ASN A 118 -38.92 5.57 -21.22
CA ASN A 118 -37.66 5.99 -20.63
C ASN A 118 -37.10 4.90 -19.70
N LEU A 119 -37.95 4.32 -18.85
CA LEU A 119 -37.56 3.24 -17.92
C LEU A 119 -37.12 1.97 -18.67
N ASP A 120 -37.74 1.63 -19.79
CA ASP A 120 -37.27 0.53 -20.66
C ASP A 120 -35.91 0.84 -21.30
N SER A 121 -35.69 2.08 -21.74
CA SER A 121 -34.40 2.53 -22.25
C SER A 121 -33.31 2.46 -21.18
N ASP A 122 -33.59 2.94 -19.97
CA ASP A 122 -32.67 2.91 -18.83
C ASP A 122 -32.34 1.48 -18.42
N ARG A 123 -33.34 0.60 -18.38
CA ARG A 123 -33.14 -0.83 -18.13
C ARG A 123 -32.21 -1.44 -19.17
N LYS A 124 -32.40 -1.14 -20.46
CA LYS A 124 -31.53 -1.63 -21.53
C LYS A 124 -30.11 -1.10 -21.34
N SER A 125 -29.95 0.20 -21.08
CA SER A 125 -28.65 0.83 -20.83
C SER A 125 -27.91 0.13 -19.68
N LEU A 126 -28.57 -0.09 -18.55
CA LEU A 126 -28.00 -0.79 -17.39
C LEU A 126 -27.53 -2.21 -17.74
N VAL A 127 -28.32 -2.94 -18.54
CA VAL A 127 -27.97 -4.27 -19.00
C VAL A 127 -26.73 -4.23 -19.91
N TYR A 128 -26.66 -3.28 -20.85
CA TYR A 128 -25.49 -3.11 -21.71
C TYR A 128 -24.24 -2.74 -20.92
N ASP A 129 -24.36 -1.84 -19.95
CA ASP A 129 -23.25 -1.46 -19.07
C ASP A 129 -22.76 -2.64 -18.25
N ASN A 130 -23.66 -3.45 -17.69
CA ASN A 130 -23.29 -4.63 -16.92
C ASN A 130 -22.59 -5.68 -17.79
N TYR A 131 -23.13 -5.98 -18.97
CA TYR A 131 -22.50 -6.91 -19.90
C TYR A 131 -21.16 -6.41 -20.41
N SER A 132 -21.05 -5.11 -20.72
CA SER A 132 -19.79 -4.49 -21.13
C SER A 132 -18.72 -4.60 -20.03
N LYS A 133 -19.10 -4.34 -18.77
CA LYS A 133 -18.21 -4.53 -17.61
C LYS A 133 -17.79 -5.98 -17.43
N LEU A 134 -18.70 -6.94 -17.55
CA LEU A 134 -18.39 -8.38 -17.45
C LEU A 134 -17.46 -8.83 -18.57
N LEU A 135 -17.71 -8.37 -19.80
CA LEU A 135 -16.87 -8.68 -20.95
C LEU A 135 -15.47 -8.07 -20.78
N SER A 136 -15.38 -6.84 -20.30
CA SER A 136 -14.11 -6.17 -19.97
C SER A 136 -13.33 -6.91 -18.88
N ALA A 137 -14.00 -7.32 -17.80
CA ALA A 137 -13.41 -8.13 -16.74
C ALA A 137 -12.90 -9.48 -17.28
N THR A 138 -13.69 -10.16 -18.11
CA THR A 138 -13.31 -11.44 -18.73
C THR A 138 -12.10 -11.27 -19.66
N SER A 139 -12.06 -10.20 -20.46
CA SER A 139 -10.90 -9.89 -21.31
C SER A 139 -9.66 -9.59 -20.48
N THR A 140 -9.82 -8.95 -19.32
CA THR A 140 -8.74 -8.68 -18.38
C THR A 140 -8.20 -9.95 -17.75
N ILE A 141 -9.07 -10.86 -17.30
CA ILE A 141 -8.66 -12.20 -16.84
C ILE A 141 -7.91 -12.94 -17.94
N ARG A 142 -8.39 -12.89 -19.19
CA ARG A 142 -7.71 -13.51 -20.33
C ARG A 142 -6.32 -12.93 -20.57
N ARG A 143 -6.16 -11.61 -20.53
CA ARG A 143 -4.84 -10.94 -20.63
C ARG A 143 -3.93 -11.33 -19.47
N MET A 144 -4.44 -11.30 -18.24
CA MET A 144 -3.66 -11.70 -17.06
C MET A 144 -3.18 -13.15 -17.19
N ARG A 145 -4.04 -14.06 -17.65
CA ARG A 145 -3.65 -15.46 -17.90
C ARG A 145 -2.61 -15.58 -19.02
N GLY A 146 -2.81 -14.89 -20.14
CA GLY A 146 -1.87 -14.89 -21.26
C GLY A 146 -0.52 -14.28 -20.91
N ASN A 147 -0.46 -13.33 -19.98
CA ASN A 147 0.77 -12.76 -19.46
C ASN A 147 1.42 -13.65 -18.39
N MET A 148 0.63 -14.40 -17.61
CA MET A 148 1.13 -15.28 -16.55
C MET A 148 1.63 -16.65 -17.07
N ASP A 149 0.99 -17.20 -18.11
CA ASP A 149 1.44 -18.44 -18.78
C ASP A 149 2.94 -18.42 -19.20
N PRO A 150 3.48 -17.34 -19.80
CA PRO A 150 4.91 -17.25 -20.14
C PRO A 150 5.82 -16.95 -18.94
N LEU A 151 5.29 -16.65 -17.75
CA LEU A 151 6.06 -16.48 -16.50
C LEU A 151 6.20 -17.79 -15.70
N ALA A 152 5.41 -18.82 -16.01
CA ALA A 152 5.61 -20.17 -15.47
C ALA A 152 6.97 -20.80 -15.84
N PRO A 153 7.48 -20.72 -17.09
CA PRO A 153 8.79 -21.27 -17.42
C PRO A 153 9.97 -20.48 -16.82
N THR A 154 9.86 -19.15 -16.66
CA THR A 154 10.95 -18.34 -16.07
C THR A 154 11.06 -18.54 -14.56
N THR A 155 9.95 -18.76 -13.86
CA THR A 155 9.98 -19.14 -12.44
C THR A 155 10.50 -20.56 -12.23
N HIS A 156 10.27 -21.48 -13.17
CA HIS A 156 10.82 -22.83 -13.13
C HIS A 156 12.34 -22.89 -13.38
N THR A 157 12.93 -21.93 -14.11
CA THR A 157 14.39 -21.85 -14.32
C THR A 157 15.13 -21.10 -13.21
N LEU A 158 14.45 -20.21 -12.46
CA LEU A 158 15.07 -19.48 -11.35
C LEU A 158 15.38 -20.36 -10.14
N GLY A 159 14.53 -21.35 -9.82
CA GLY A 159 14.80 -22.28 -8.71
C GLY A 159 16.13 -23.05 -8.85
N PRO A 160 16.38 -23.71 -9.99
CA PRO A 160 17.66 -24.37 -10.27
C PRO A 160 18.84 -23.38 -10.32
N ALA A 161 18.66 -22.19 -10.90
CA ALA A 161 19.72 -21.18 -10.96
C ALA A 161 20.12 -20.66 -9.57
N ILE A 162 19.14 -20.38 -8.71
CA ILE A 162 19.38 -19.95 -7.32
C ILE A 162 20.04 -21.07 -6.51
N SER A 163 19.61 -22.32 -6.72
CA SER A 163 20.21 -23.48 -6.05
C SER A 163 21.68 -23.65 -6.46
N HIS A 164 21.99 -23.50 -7.75
CA HIS A 164 23.36 -23.53 -8.25
C HIS A 164 24.22 -22.38 -7.69
N ILE A 165 23.67 -21.17 -7.59
CA ILE A 165 24.36 -20.03 -6.97
C ILE A 165 24.62 -20.30 -5.47
N ALA A 166 23.65 -20.85 -4.76
CA ALA A 166 23.81 -21.19 -3.35
C ALA A 166 24.87 -22.28 -3.13
N GLU A 167 24.89 -23.33 -3.97
CA GLU A 167 25.87 -24.41 -3.91
C GLU A 167 27.28 -23.91 -4.23
N THR A 168 27.44 -23.10 -5.29
CA THR A 168 28.72 -22.49 -5.64
C THR A 168 29.21 -21.51 -4.57
N ALA A 169 28.32 -20.72 -3.96
CA ALA A 169 28.66 -19.85 -2.85
C ALA A 169 29.10 -20.64 -1.60
N ALA A 170 28.39 -21.74 -1.28
CA ALA A 170 28.74 -22.62 -0.18
C ALA A 170 30.10 -23.30 -0.40
N SER A 171 30.37 -23.79 -1.62
CA SER A 171 31.65 -24.39 -2.00
C SER A 171 32.80 -23.36 -1.96
N LEU A 172 32.56 -22.13 -2.40
CA LEU A 172 33.56 -21.05 -2.31
C LEU A 172 33.84 -20.68 -0.85
N SER A 173 32.79 -20.56 -0.02
CA SER A 173 32.92 -20.26 1.40
C SER A 173 33.69 -21.36 2.14
N SER A 174 33.39 -22.64 1.89
CA SER A 174 34.12 -23.76 2.48
C SER A 174 35.58 -23.77 2.02
N SER A 175 35.84 -23.52 0.74
CA SER A 175 37.21 -23.45 0.21
C SER A 175 37.99 -22.29 0.82
N LEU A 176 37.37 -21.12 1.03
CA LEU A 176 38.02 -20.00 1.71
C LEU A 176 38.28 -20.30 3.18
N HIS A 177 37.34 -20.96 3.87
CA HIS A 177 37.52 -21.38 5.25
C HIS A 177 38.65 -22.41 5.38
N ASP A 178 38.73 -23.39 4.48
CA ASP A 178 39.77 -24.41 4.49
C ASP A 178 41.16 -23.81 4.18
N ASN A 179 41.23 -22.84 3.25
CA ASN A 179 42.45 -22.06 3.00
C ASN A 179 42.82 -21.11 4.16
N HIS A 180 41.84 -20.69 4.98
CA HIS A 180 42.08 -19.88 6.16
C HIS A 180 42.58 -20.74 7.33
N VAL A 181 41.94 -21.90 7.57
CA VAL A 181 42.33 -22.88 8.59
C VAL A 181 43.74 -23.42 8.33
N THR A 182 44.07 -23.76 7.09
CA THR A 182 45.41 -24.25 6.72
C THR A 182 46.50 -23.17 6.81
N LYS A 183 46.14 -21.88 6.76
CA LYS A 183 47.09 -20.77 6.93
C LYS A 183 47.27 -20.37 8.40
N GLU A 184 46.32 -20.70 9.28
CA GLU A 184 46.35 -20.36 10.70
C GLU A 184 47.01 -21.40 11.62
N GLU A 185 47.37 -22.59 11.12
CA GLU A 185 48.27 -23.50 11.85
C GLU A 185 49.69 -22.90 12.07
N GLY A 186 49.99 -21.76 11.43
CA GLY A 186 51.25 -21.04 11.57
C GLY A 186 51.32 -19.99 12.68
N LEU A 187 50.25 -19.26 13.03
CA LEU A 187 50.32 -18.16 14.01
C LEU A 187 48.93 -17.85 14.58
N GLY A 188 48.72 -18.14 15.87
CA GLY A 188 47.42 -18.09 16.54
C GLY A 188 46.83 -16.69 16.73
N LEU A 189 45.91 -16.31 15.84
CA LEU A 189 44.98 -15.20 16.08
C LEU A 189 43.59 -15.54 15.53
N SER A 190 42.82 -16.30 16.32
CA SER A 190 41.46 -16.72 15.98
C SER A 190 40.50 -15.52 15.88
N ILE A 191 40.08 -15.17 14.66
CA ILE A 191 38.86 -14.37 14.43
C ILE A 191 37.78 -15.34 13.94
N SER A 192 36.98 -15.85 14.89
CA SER A 192 35.78 -16.65 14.62
C SER A 192 34.51 -15.84 14.90
N MET A 193 33.91 -15.35 13.82
CA MET A 193 32.48 -15.04 13.71
C MET A 193 31.80 -16.41 13.41
N GLU A 194 30.74 -16.90 14.03
CA GLU A 194 29.54 -16.26 14.57
C GLU A 194 28.70 -17.36 15.29
N GLN A 195 28.76 -17.44 16.62
CA GLN A 195 27.73 -18.12 17.41
C GLN A 195 27.43 -17.26 18.63
N ASN A 196 26.18 -16.81 18.74
CA ASN A 196 25.68 -15.94 19.79
C ASN A 196 25.56 -16.72 21.10
N GLY A 197 26.48 -16.48 22.03
CA GLY A 197 26.46 -17.06 23.37
C GLY A 197 26.94 -16.06 24.45
N PRO A 198 26.54 -16.25 25.72
CA PRO A 198 26.86 -15.35 26.83
C PRO A 198 28.38 -15.22 27.10
N GLU A 199 29.19 -16.18 26.64
CA GLU A 199 30.65 -16.14 26.74
C GLU A 199 31.29 -15.03 25.86
N LYS A 200 30.68 -14.67 24.71
CA LYS A 200 31.16 -13.55 23.90
C LYS A 200 30.92 -12.20 24.57
N GLU A 201 29.79 -12.01 25.25
CA GLU A 201 29.54 -10.76 25.99
C GLU A 201 30.57 -10.55 27.10
N GLU A 202 30.97 -11.62 27.79
CA GLU A 202 31.99 -11.53 28.83
C GLU A 202 33.39 -11.27 28.25
N ALA A 203 33.72 -11.89 27.12
CA ALA A 203 34.97 -11.63 26.40
C ALA A 203 35.04 -10.19 25.87
N GLU A 204 33.94 -9.66 25.32
CA GLU A 204 33.87 -8.27 24.87
C GLU A 204 33.98 -7.27 26.03
N LYS A 205 33.37 -7.56 27.18
CA LYS A 205 33.52 -6.73 28.40
C LYS A 205 34.98 -6.70 28.86
N LYS A 206 35.67 -7.85 28.88
CA LYS A 206 37.10 -7.93 29.23
C LYS A 206 37.97 -7.18 28.22
N ARG A 207 37.68 -7.26 26.93
CA ARG A 207 38.40 -6.50 25.88
C ARG A 207 38.22 -5.00 26.06
N LYS A 208 36.99 -4.53 26.26
CA LYS A 208 36.70 -3.11 26.52
C LYS A 208 37.43 -2.61 27.77
N GLN A 209 37.47 -3.41 28.84
CA GLN A 209 38.24 -3.09 30.04
C GLN A 209 39.74 -3.00 29.76
N GLN A 210 40.31 -3.95 29.02
CA GLN A 210 41.72 -3.91 28.63
C GLN A 210 42.05 -2.69 27.76
N ASP A 211 41.17 -2.32 26.84
CA ASP A 211 41.33 -1.13 26.00
C ASP A 211 41.30 0.15 26.84
N THR A 212 40.42 0.26 27.84
CA THR A 212 40.41 1.41 28.76
C THR A 212 41.68 1.50 29.58
N VAL A 213 42.19 0.37 30.09
CA VAL A 213 43.47 0.34 30.82
C VAL A 213 44.62 0.73 29.91
N ARG A 214 44.65 0.18 28.69
CA ARG A 214 45.68 0.51 27.69
C ARG A 214 45.66 1.99 27.32
N TRP A 215 44.49 2.60 27.21
CA TRP A 215 44.33 4.02 26.93
C TRP A 215 44.86 4.91 28.08
N VAL A 216 44.58 4.54 29.32
CA VAL A 216 45.10 5.23 30.52
C VAL A 216 46.63 5.07 30.63
N LEU A 217 47.17 3.89 30.32
CA LEU A 217 48.63 3.66 30.33
C LEU A 217 49.36 4.46 29.24
N ASP A 218 48.70 4.77 28.13
CA ASP A 218 49.29 5.54 27.03
C ASP A 218 49.17 7.07 27.21
N THR A 219 48.51 7.51 28.28
CA THR A 219 48.34 8.93 28.65
C THR A 219 49.64 9.73 28.67
N PRO A 220 50.71 9.34 29.38
CA PRO A 220 51.92 10.17 29.46
C PRO A 220 52.53 10.45 28.08
N ARG A 221 52.52 9.47 27.17
CA ARG A 221 53.00 9.66 25.79
C ARG A 221 52.10 10.58 24.98
N ARG A 222 50.78 10.42 25.13
CA ARG A 222 49.79 11.26 24.46
C ARG A 222 49.91 12.71 24.93
N LEU A 223 50.06 12.92 26.24
CA LEU A 223 50.20 14.24 26.85
C LEU A 223 51.50 14.92 26.38
N GLN A 224 52.62 14.19 26.40
CA GLN A 224 53.90 14.69 25.86
C GLN A 224 53.77 15.12 24.39
N THR A 225 53.09 14.31 23.55
CA THR A 225 52.86 14.64 22.14
C THR A 225 51.97 15.87 21.95
N MET A 226 51.00 16.10 22.84
CA MET A 226 50.12 17.27 22.80
C MET A 226 50.85 18.54 23.25
N MET A 227 51.73 18.41 24.25
CA MET A 227 52.62 19.48 24.70
C MET A 227 53.63 19.88 23.61
N ASP A 228 54.25 18.89 22.94
CA ASP A 228 55.16 19.12 21.80
C ASP A 228 54.49 19.84 20.62
N GLN A 229 53.16 19.81 20.55
CA GLN A 229 52.35 20.41 19.48
C GLN A 229 51.69 21.74 19.90
N GLU A 230 52.04 22.30 21.07
CA GLU A 230 51.46 23.52 21.65
C GLU A 230 49.94 23.45 21.84
N ARG A 231 49.36 22.23 21.90
CA ARG A 231 47.91 22.00 22.10
C ARG A 231 47.59 21.79 23.57
N GLN A 232 47.88 22.81 24.38
CA GLN A 232 47.78 22.74 25.84
C GLN A 232 46.33 22.62 26.35
N GLU A 233 45.37 23.28 25.68
CA GLU A 233 43.94 23.17 26.02
C GLU A 233 43.41 21.73 25.87
N GLU A 234 43.88 20.99 24.85
CA GLU A 234 43.51 19.59 24.63
C GLU A 234 44.21 18.67 25.64
N ALA A 235 45.46 18.99 26.00
CA ALA A 235 46.23 18.28 27.02
C ALA A 235 45.59 18.38 28.42
N GLU A 236 45.17 19.57 28.82
CA GLU A 236 44.47 19.82 30.08
C GLU A 236 43.16 19.03 30.16
N LYS A 237 42.37 19.05 29.08
CA LYS A 237 41.10 18.31 29.03
C LYS A 237 41.30 16.80 29.10
N ASP A 238 42.26 16.26 28.35
CA ASP A 238 42.62 14.84 28.42
C ASP A 238 43.08 14.48 29.84
N TRP A 239 43.88 15.33 30.48
CA TRP A 239 44.33 15.15 31.86
C TRP A 239 43.19 15.21 32.89
N GLU A 240 42.23 16.12 32.75
CA GLU A 240 41.03 16.17 33.59
C GLU A 240 40.22 14.87 33.49
N GLU A 241 39.98 14.37 32.27
CA GLU A 241 39.25 13.12 32.07
C GLU A 241 39.98 11.93 32.72
N ILE A 242 41.29 11.86 32.60
CA ILE A 242 42.10 10.74 33.10
C ILE A 242 42.32 10.83 34.61
N SER A 243 42.54 12.02 35.16
CA SER A 243 42.68 12.22 36.60
C SER A 243 41.43 11.75 37.35
N THR A 244 40.23 11.98 36.81
CA THR A 244 38.98 11.43 37.39
C THR A 244 38.91 9.89 37.35
N ILE A 245 39.54 9.25 36.36
CA ILE A 245 39.63 7.78 36.25
C ILE A 245 40.69 7.24 37.21
N LEU A 246 41.85 7.89 37.31
CA LEU A 246 42.93 7.53 38.23
C LEU A 246 42.48 7.68 39.69
N ASP A 247 41.68 8.70 40.01
CA ASP A 247 41.09 8.87 41.35
C ASP A 247 40.12 7.74 41.72
N LYS A 248 39.37 7.22 40.74
CA LYS A 248 38.53 6.02 40.92
C LYS A 248 39.37 4.74 41.08
N TRP A 249 40.60 4.72 40.59
CA TRP A 249 41.53 3.57 40.67
C TRP A 249 42.57 3.70 41.80
N LYS A 250 42.28 4.52 42.81
CA LYS A 250 43.16 4.72 43.97
C LYS A 250 43.45 3.40 44.69
N GLY A 251 44.71 2.98 44.71
CA GLY A 251 45.19 1.76 45.36
C GLY A 251 45.59 0.62 44.40
N VAL A 252 45.41 0.79 43.09
CA VAL A 252 45.99 -0.12 42.09
C VAL A 252 47.47 0.20 41.89
N ALA A 253 48.33 -0.83 41.89
CA ALA A 253 49.77 -0.66 41.69
C ALA A 253 50.07 0.01 40.33
N GLY A 254 50.96 1.00 40.32
CA GLY A 254 51.40 1.72 39.11
C GLY A 254 50.56 2.96 38.73
N VAL A 255 49.33 3.09 39.24
CA VAL A 255 48.47 4.26 38.97
C VAL A 255 49.04 5.56 39.54
N GLN A 256 49.70 5.49 40.70
CA GLN A 256 50.35 6.64 41.32
C GLN A 256 51.58 7.11 40.55
N GLU A 257 52.37 6.18 40.01
CA GLU A 257 53.54 6.49 39.17
C GLU A 257 53.12 7.17 37.86
N ILE A 258 52.03 6.72 37.24
CA ILE A 258 51.48 7.35 36.02
C ILE A 258 50.97 8.76 36.33
N ARG A 259 50.34 8.96 37.50
CA ARG A 259 49.89 10.29 37.94
C ARG A 259 51.06 11.24 38.09
N GLU A 260 52.12 10.81 38.78
CA GLU A 260 53.34 11.60 38.98
C GLU A 260 54.03 11.92 37.65
N GLN A 261 54.07 10.98 36.70
CA GLN A 261 54.62 11.21 35.35
C GLN A 261 53.81 12.24 34.56
N CYS A 262 52.48 12.16 34.60
CA CYS A 262 51.64 13.11 33.87
C CYS A 262 51.66 14.50 34.53
N GLU A 263 51.72 14.58 35.86
CA GLU A 263 51.86 15.85 36.59
C GLU A 263 53.21 16.52 36.30
N ALA A 264 54.30 15.73 36.19
CA ALA A 264 55.61 16.24 35.77
C ALA A 264 55.58 16.80 34.33
N ILE A 265 54.90 16.13 33.39
CA ILE A 265 54.77 16.60 32.00
C ILE A 265 53.95 17.90 31.93
N MET A 266 52.88 18.03 32.72
CA MET A 266 52.11 19.27 32.78
C MET A 266 52.90 20.43 33.41
N GLN A 267 53.67 20.15 34.47
CA GLN A 267 54.52 21.16 35.12
C GLN A 267 55.67 21.60 34.20
N GLU A 268 56.29 20.68 33.46
CA GLU A 268 57.33 21.00 32.47
C GLU A 268 56.78 21.83 31.30
N GLY A 269 55.52 21.60 30.92
CA GLY A 269 54.79 22.40 29.94
C GLY A 269 54.48 23.83 30.40
N ASP A 270 54.06 24.00 31.66
CA ASP A 270 53.80 25.32 32.24
C ASP A 270 55.08 26.12 32.51
N GLU A 271 56.20 25.44 32.81
CA GLU A 271 57.50 26.09 33.07
C GLU A 271 58.21 26.52 31.77
N SER A 272 57.76 26.03 30.60
CA SER A 272 58.35 26.31 29.28
C SER A 272 57.60 27.33 28.42
N GLY A 273 56.65 28.10 28.98
CA GLY A 273 56.07 29.27 28.29
C GLY A 273 55.79 30.47 29.20
N PRO A 274 56.03 31.74 28.80
CA PRO A 274 56.93 32.27 27.77
C PRO A 274 58.05 33.17 28.36
N GLU A 275 59.20 33.24 27.65
CA GLU A 275 59.96 34.49 27.43
C GLU A 275 59.82 34.89 25.95
#